data_AF-R7J828-F1
#
_entry.id   AF-R7J828-F1
#
_cell.length_a   1.000
_cell.length_b   1.000
_cell.length_c   1.000
_cell.angle_alpha   90.00
_cell.angle_beta   90.00
_cell.angle_gamma   90.00
#
_symmetry.space_group_name_H-M   'P 1'
#
loop_
_entity.id
_entity.type
_entity.pdbx_description
1 polymer ?
#
loop_
_entity_poly.entity_id
_entity_poly.type
_entity_poly.pdbx_seq_one_letter_code
_entity_poly.pdbx_strand_id
1 'polypeptide(L)'
;MKYYGTKNNKDYGFYLENFDNAIEISDEYWSELLEAQNSGKIIILFENSVIAVNENEYSFENGKWKKLSDKEAGIKQLKIQNAIRESEILSELEELDKKRIRAIAEPSMKDEEQTWLEYYNLQISGLRNELAEIT
;
A
#
# COMPACT_ATOMS: atom_id res chain seq x y z
N MET A 1 25.80 15.88 8.28
CA MET A 1 24.58 15.96 9.11
C MET A 1 23.40 16.27 8.22
N LYS A 2 22.22 15.75 8.57
CA LYS A 2 20.94 16.01 7.92
C LYS A 2 19.94 16.53 8.94
N TYR A 3 18.92 17.21 8.44
CA TYR A 3 17.85 17.77 9.25
C TYR A 3 16.51 17.19 8.80
N TYR A 4 15.78 16.56 9.71
CA TYR A 4 14.46 15.99 9.42
C TYR A 4 13.36 16.86 10.03
N GLY A 5 12.31 17.13 9.26
CA GLY A 5 11.18 17.91 9.75
C GLY A 5 10.28 18.35 8.60
N THR A 6 9.42 19.34 8.86
CA THR A 6 8.55 19.92 7.84
C THR A 6 8.89 21.40 7.62
N LYS A 7 9.49 21.73 6.48
CA LYS A 7 9.77 23.12 6.10
C LYS A 7 8.51 23.85 5.59
N ASN A 8 7.51 23.09 5.14
CA ASN A 8 6.28 23.58 4.53
C ASN A 8 5.03 23.37 5.40
N ASN A 9 5.17 22.86 6.64
CA ASN A 9 4.08 22.42 7.52
C ASN A 9 3.09 21.43 6.85
N LYS A 10 3.53 20.72 5.81
CA LYS A 10 2.71 19.75 5.07
C LYS A 10 3.33 18.38 5.06
N ASP A 11 4.60 18.29 4.68
CA ASP A 11 5.28 17.01 4.45
C ASP A 11 6.56 16.93 5.27
N TYR A 12 6.81 15.76 5.86
CA TYR A 12 8.06 15.46 6.52
C TYR A 12 9.11 15.04 5.49
N GLY A 13 10.35 15.52 5.65
CA GLY A 13 11.43 15.18 4.75
C GLY A 13 12.81 15.48 5.33
N PHE A 14 13.84 15.07 4.59
CA PHE A 14 15.24 15.35 4.91
C PHE A 14 15.74 16.60 4.17
N TYR A 15 16.47 17.45 4.88
CA TYR A 15 17.02 18.70 4.39
C TYR A 15 18.50 18.82 4.75
N LEU A 16 19.23 19.62 3.95
CA LEU A 16 20.64 19.94 4.18
C LEU A 16 20.82 21.12 5.13
N GLU A 17 19.84 22.02 5.16
CA GLU A 17 19.86 23.23 5.99
C GLU A 17 19.08 23.01 7.27
N ASN A 18 19.58 23.55 8.38
CA ASN A 18 18.85 23.60 9.63
C ASN A 18 17.69 24.62 9.53
N PHE A 19 16.57 24.33 10.19
CA PHE A 19 15.40 25.21 10.26
C PHE A 19 14.64 24.99 11.57
N ASP A 20 13.71 25.90 11.88
CA ASP A 20 12.93 25.81 13.12
C ASP A 20 12.13 24.51 13.21
N ASN A 21 12.28 23.80 14.33
CA ASN A 21 11.69 22.49 14.63
C ASN A 21 12.30 21.31 13.85
N ALA A 22 13.42 21.50 13.14
CA ALA A 22 14.13 20.38 12.53
C ALA A 22 14.89 19.55 13.58
N ILE A 23 14.91 18.23 13.37
CA ILE A 23 15.71 17.30 14.14
C ILE A 23 17.00 17.01 13.40
N GLU A 24 18.12 17.32 14.03
CA GLU A 24 19.45 16.99 13.52
C GLU A 24 19.72 15.49 13.64
N ILE A 25 20.21 14.91 12.56
CA ILE A 25 20.51 13.48 12.40
C ILE A 25 21.91 13.35 11.78
N SER A 26 22.69 12.37 12.25
CA SER A 26 23.99 12.08 11.67
C SER A 26 23.85 11.49 10.26
N ASP A 27 24.89 11.59 9.44
CA ASP A 27 24.83 11.04 8.08
C ASP A 27 24.77 9.50 8.11
N GLU A 28 25.36 8.87 9.11
CA GLU A 28 25.27 7.42 9.34
C GLU A 28 23.82 7.02 9.68
N TYR A 29 23.21 7.68 10.66
CA TYR A 29 21.84 7.34 11.07
C TYR A 29 20.81 7.67 9.97
N TRP A 30 21.04 8.73 9.20
CA TRP A 30 20.25 9.01 8.01
C TRP A 30 20.34 7.86 6.99
N SER A 31 21.54 7.31 6.77
CA SER A 31 21.74 6.18 5.86
C SER A 31 20.98 4.94 6.35
N GLU A 32 21.04 4.64 7.65
CA GLU A 32 20.25 3.54 8.26
C GLU A 32 18.74 3.73 8.08
N LEU A 33 18.23 4.95 8.24
CA LEU A 33 16.81 5.27 8.02
C LEU A 33 16.41 5.07 6.56
N LEU A 34 17.26 5.44 5.60
CA LEU A 34 17.00 5.22 4.18
C LEU A 34 17.05 3.74 3.80
N GLU A 35 17.97 2.96 4.35
CA GLU A 35 17.99 1.50 4.16
C GLU A 35 16.72 0.86 4.72
N ALA A 36 16.29 1.27 5.91
CA ALA A 36 15.04 0.84 6.50
C ALA A 36 13.84 1.21 5.62
N GLN A 37 13.81 2.42 5.06
CA GLN A 37 12.76 2.85 4.13
C GLN A 37 12.73 2.00 2.85
N ASN A 38 13.89 1.70 2.28
CA ASN A 38 14.01 0.82 1.11
C ASN A 38 13.54 -0.62 1.39
N SER A 39 13.61 -1.06 2.65
CA SER A 39 13.06 -2.34 3.10
C SER A 39 11.54 -2.33 3.36
N GLY A 40 10.86 -1.20 3.09
CA GLY A 40 9.41 -1.06 3.21
C GLY A 40 8.91 -0.43 4.51
N LYS A 41 9.80 0.11 5.34
CA LYS A 41 9.41 0.87 6.55
C LYS A 41 9.06 2.31 6.21
N ILE A 42 8.25 2.93 7.07
CA ILE A 42 7.98 4.37 7.02
C ILE A 42 8.82 5.09 8.06
N ILE A 43 9.30 6.29 7.71
CA ILE A 43 10.07 7.13 8.63
C ILE A 43 9.11 8.14 9.26
N ILE A 44 9.03 8.14 10.59
CA ILE A 44 8.10 8.97 11.35
C ILE A 44 8.81 9.78 12.43
N LEU A 45 8.20 10.90 12.83
CA LEU A 45 8.57 11.63 14.02
C LEU A 45 7.73 11.15 15.21
N PHE A 46 8.35 10.41 16.13
CA PHE A 46 7.68 9.93 17.34
C PHE A 46 8.46 10.36 18.58
N GLU A 47 7.78 11.00 19.54
CA GLU A 47 8.39 11.47 20.80
C GLU A 47 9.71 12.24 20.60
N ASN A 48 9.73 13.17 19.63
CA ASN A 48 10.90 13.98 19.28
C ASN A 48 12.12 13.17 18.80
N SER A 49 11.89 11.97 18.28
CA SER A 49 12.89 11.09 17.69
C SER A 49 12.43 10.63 16.31
N VAL A 50 13.35 10.53 15.36
CA VAL A 50 13.06 10.09 14.00
C VAL A 50 13.36 8.60 13.93
N ILE A 51 12.34 7.79 13.66
CA ILE A 51 12.43 6.33 13.70
C ILE A 51 11.82 5.72 12.43
N ALA A 52 12.34 4.58 12.01
CA ALA A 52 11.78 3.78 10.92
C ALA A 52 10.94 2.63 11.49
N VAL A 53 9.67 2.57 11.12
CA VAL A 53 8.66 1.66 11.70
C VAL A 53 7.86 0.96 10.62
N ASN A 54 7.19 -0.13 10.97
CA ASN A 54 6.27 -0.78 10.04
C ASN A 54 4.99 0.06 9.93
N GLU A 55 4.40 0.14 8.73
CA GLU A 55 3.21 0.96 8.49
C GLU A 55 2.03 0.55 9.38
N ASN A 56 1.93 -0.74 9.74
CA ASN A 56 0.87 -1.27 10.59
C ASN A 56 1.04 -0.97 12.09
N GLU A 57 2.21 -0.55 12.55
CA GLU A 57 2.52 -0.35 13.98
C GLU A 57 2.07 1.00 14.53
N TYR A 58 1.95 2.02 13.66
CA TYR A 58 1.62 3.37 14.07
C TYR A 58 0.46 3.94 13.24
N SER A 59 -0.34 4.79 13.88
CA SER A 59 -1.40 5.56 13.25
C SER A 59 -1.09 7.05 13.39
N PHE A 60 -1.37 7.82 12.34
CA PHE A 60 -1.25 9.28 12.37
C PHE A 60 -2.64 9.87 12.62
N GLU A 61 -2.89 10.30 13.86
CA GLU A 61 -4.19 10.82 14.31
C GLU A 61 -3.99 12.18 14.97
N ASN A 62 -4.83 13.15 14.63
CA ASN A 62 -4.79 14.50 15.21
C ASN A 62 -3.41 15.19 15.11
N GLY A 63 -2.69 14.96 14.02
CA GLY A 63 -1.37 15.55 13.80
C GLY A 63 -0.23 14.89 14.58
N LYS A 64 -0.46 13.75 15.24
CA LYS A 64 0.55 13.03 16.02
C LYS A 64 0.56 11.54 15.68
N TRP A 65 1.75 10.95 15.73
CA TRP A 65 1.90 9.51 15.65
C TRP A 65 1.53 8.86 16.99
N LYS A 66 0.70 7.82 16.92
CA LYS A 66 0.30 6.99 18.05
C LYS A 66 0.69 5.55 17.76
N LYS A 67 1.36 4.90 18.71
CA LYS A 67 1.64 3.46 18.63
C LYS A 67 0.35 2.68 18.80
N LEU A 68 0.09 1.76 17.89
CA LEU A 68 -1.06 0.87 17.92
C LEU A 68 -0.79 -0.33 18.84
N SER A 69 -1.85 -0.84 19.46
CA SER A 69 -1.81 -2.14 20.13
C SER A 69 -1.72 -3.28 19.12
N ASP A 70 -1.29 -4.47 19.53
CA ASP A 70 -1.17 -5.64 18.64
C ASP A 70 -2.48 -5.95 17.90
N LYS A 71 -3.62 -5.78 18.58
CA LYS A 71 -4.95 -5.97 17.97
C LYS A 71 -5.23 -4.92 16.89
N GLU A 72 -4.94 -3.66 17.16
CA GLU A 72 -5.13 -2.57 16.19
C GLU A 72 -4.18 -2.68 15.00
N ALA A 73 -2.92 -3.07 15.26
CA ALA A 73 -1.93 -3.35 14.22
C ALA A 73 -2.37 -4.50 13.31
N GLY A 74 -2.93 -5.58 13.89
CA GLY A 74 -3.53 -6.68 13.13
C GLY A 74 -4.69 -6.23 12.24
N ILE A 75 -5.59 -5.39 12.75
CA ILE A 75 -6.70 -4.81 11.95
C ILE A 75 -6.15 -3.95 10.80
N LYS A 76 -5.14 -3.12 11.07
CA LYS A 76 -4.53 -2.27 10.05
C LYS A 76 -3.84 -3.10 8.97
N GLN A 77 -3.10 -4.15 9.37
CA GLN A 77 -2.47 -5.09 8.45
C GLN A 77 -3.49 -5.77 7.54
N LEU A 78 -4.62 -6.24 8.10
CA LEU A 78 -5.70 -6.85 7.32
C LEU A 78 -6.30 -5.85 6.32
N LYS A 79 -6.52 -4.60 6.73
CA LYS A 79 -7.00 -3.55 5.82
C LYS A 79 -6.02 -3.29 4.67
N ILE A 80 -4.72 -3.24 4.95
CA ILE A 80 -3.69 -3.07 3.92
C ILE A 80 -3.72 -4.26 2.95
N GLN A 81 -3.80 -5.49 3.46
CA GLN A 81 -3.88 -6.69 2.62
C GLN A 81 -5.15 -6.71 1.76
N ASN A 82 -6.31 -6.37 2.33
CA ASN A 82 -7.56 -6.29 1.58
C ASN A 82 -7.49 -5.22 0.49
N ALA A 83 -6.92 -4.04 0.75
CA ALA A 83 -6.77 -2.99 -0.24
C ALA A 83 -5.83 -3.39 -1.40
N ILE A 84 -4.74 -4.10 -1.09
CA ILE A 84 -3.85 -4.66 -2.12
C ILE A 84 -4.62 -5.67 -2.97
N ARG A 85 -5.31 -6.62 -2.33
CA ARG A 85 -6.07 -7.66 -3.03
C ARG A 85 -7.20 -7.09 -3.86
N GLU A 86 -7.90 -6.08 -3.36
CA GLU A 86 -8.91 -5.32 -4.10
C GLU A 86 -8.31 -4.72 -5.39
N SER A 87 -7.16 -4.06 -5.30
CA SER A 87 -6.48 -3.50 -6.47
C SER A 87 -6.06 -4.58 -7.48
N GLU A 88 -5.59 -5.74 -7.01
CA GLU A 88 -5.26 -6.87 -7.88
C GLU A 88 -6.50 -7.40 -8.61
N ILE A 89 -7.59 -7.65 -7.87
CA ILE A 89 -8.85 -8.13 -8.42
C ILE A 89 -9.39 -7.16 -9.49
N LEU A 90 -9.35 -5.84 -9.23
CA LEU A 90 -9.80 -4.85 -10.21
C LEU A 90 -8.98 -4.87 -11.49
N SER A 91 -7.66 -5.04 -11.39
CA SER A 91 -6.76 -5.19 -12.54
C SER A 91 -7.04 -6.48 -13.33
N GLU A 92 -7.22 -7.61 -12.62
CA GLU A 92 -7.57 -8.90 -13.23
C GLU A 92 -8.92 -8.84 -13.95
N LEU A 93 -9.92 -8.18 -13.35
CA LEU A 93 -11.24 -7.97 -13.95
C LEU A 93 -11.16 -7.14 -15.23
N GLU A 94 -10.35 -6.07 -15.25
CA GLU A 94 -10.16 -5.26 -16.46
C GLU A 94 -9.58 -6.08 -17.62
N GLU A 95 -8.57 -6.90 -17.33
CA GLU A 95 -7.96 -7.77 -18.34
C GLU A 95 -8.90 -8.88 -18.83
N LEU A 96 -9.71 -9.46 -17.93
CA LEU A 96 -10.74 -10.43 -18.30
C LEU A 96 -11.86 -9.80 -19.12
N ASP A 97 -12.26 -8.57 -18.81
CA ASP A 97 -13.28 -7.84 -19.58
C ASP A 97 -12.82 -7.57 -21.02
N LYS A 98 -11.55 -7.18 -21.23
CA LYS A 98 -10.94 -7.06 -22.58
C LYS A 98 -11.01 -8.38 -23.34
N LYS A 99 -10.62 -9.48 -22.69
CA LYS A 99 -10.68 -10.83 -23.28
C LYS A 99 -12.12 -11.28 -23.57
N ARG A 100 -13.06 -10.95 -22.69
CA ARG A 100 -14.49 -11.24 -22.87
C ARG A 100 -15.06 -10.53 -24.09
N ILE A 101 -14.79 -9.23 -24.24
CA ILE A 101 -15.25 -8.45 -25.42
C ILE A 101 -14.75 -9.10 -26.71
N ARG A 102 -13.47 -9.53 -26.74
CA ARG A 102 -12.93 -10.26 -27.88
C ARG A 102 -13.63 -11.59 -28.09
N ALA A 103 -13.86 -12.38 -27.05
CA ALA A 103 -14.57 -13.67 -27.17
C ALA A 103 -16.03 -13.53 -27.62
N ILE A 104 -16.68 -12.39 -27.34
CA ILE A 104 -18.01 -12.05 -27.88
C ILE A 104 -17.93 -11.80 -29.40
N ALA A 105 -16.91 -11.06 -29.85
CA ALA A 105 -16.71 -10.72 -31.26
C ALA A 105 -16.15 -11.90 -32.09
N GLU A 106 -15.30 -12.72 -31.48
CA GLU A 106 -14.61 -13.87 -32.08
C GLU A 106 -14.92 -15.14 -31.26
N PRO A 107 -16.13 -15.72 -31.39
CA PRO A 107 -16.51 -16.91 -30.64
C PRO A 107 -15.59 -18.09 -30.96
N SER A 108 -15.03 -18.68 -29.93
CA SER A 108 -14.14 -19.84 -30.04
C SER A 108 -14.24 -20.74 -28.83
N MET A 109 -13.93 -22.02 -29.06
CA MET A 109 -13.85 -23.04 -28.01
C MET A 109 -12.53 -22.91 -27.26
N LYS A 110 -12.58 -23.04 -25.93
CA LYS A 110 -11.39 -23.17 -25.09
C LYS A 110 -10.93 -24.62 -25.05
N ASP A 111 -11.88 -25.54 -24.93
CA ASP A 111 -11.70 -26.99 -24.93
C ASP A 111 -12.93 -27.66 -25.56
N GLU A 112 -13.07 -29.00 -25.46
CA GLU A 112 -14.18 -29.73 -26.09
C GLU A 112 -15.57 -29.40 -25.49
N GLU A 113 -15.61 -28.86 -24.26
CA GLU A 113 -16.84 -28.68 -23.49
C GLU A 113 -17.19 -27.21 -23.20
N GLN A 114 -16.22 -26.29 -23.26
CA GLN A 114 -16.38 -24.91 -22.82
C GLN A 114 -15.89 -23.88 -23.86
N THR A 115 -16.65 -22.79 -24.02
CA THR A 115 -16.21 -21.61 -24.81
C THR A 115 -15.29 -20.69 -24.00
N TRP A 116 -14.44 -19.93 -24.70
CA TRP A 116 -13.66 -18.87 -24.03
C TRP A 116 -14.54 -17.84 -23.32
N LEU A 117 -15.72 -17.53 -23.87
CA LEU A 117 -16.67 -16.61 -23.27
C LEU A 117 -17.21 -17.11 -21.92
N GLU A 118 -17.65 -18.38 -21.86
CA GLU A 118 -18.12 -19.00 -20.62
C GLU A 118 -17.01 -19.08 -19.57
N TYR A 119 -15.79 -19.41 -20.00
CA TYR A 119 -14.63 -19.45 -19.11
C TYR A 119 -14.35 -18.10 -18.48
N TYR A 120 -14.28 -17.02 -19.26
CA TYR A 120 -14.02 -15.68 -18.73
C TYR A 120 -15.17 -15.19 -17.84
N ASN A 121 -16.43 -15.48 -18.18
CA ASN A 121 -17.57 -15.13 -17.33
C ASN A 121 -17.51 -15.82 -15.96
N LEU A 122 -17.09 -17.09 -15.91
CA LEU A 122 -16.91 -17.82 -14.66
C LEU A 122 -15.82 -17.16 -13.79
N GLN A 123 -14.67 -16.83 -14.39
CA GLN A 123 -13.57 -16.16 -13.68
C GLN A 123 -13.99 -14.78 -13.14
N ILE A 124 -14.66 -13.98 -13.98
CA ILE A 124 -15.19 -12.66 -13.58
C ILE A 124 -16.18 -12.79 -12.42
N SER A 125 -17.07 -13.79 -12.46
CA SER A 125 -18.03 -14.02 -11.37
C SER A 125 -17.33 -14.41 -10.07
N GLY A 126 -16.30 -15.25 -10.13
CA GLY A 126 -15.50 -15.64 -8.97
C GLY A 126 -14.81 -14.43 -8.33
N LEU A 127 -14.12 -13.63 -9.15
CA LEU A 127 -13.43 -12.41 -8.70
C LEU A 127 -14.38 -11.36 -8.11
N ARG A 128 -15.59 -11.21 -8.67
CA ARG A 128 -16.61 -10.29 -8.11
C ARG A 128 -17.15 -10.76 -6.76
N ASN A 129 -17.30 -12.08 -6.57
CA ASN A 129 -17.70 -12.63 -5.28
C ASN A 129 -16.60 -12.43 -4.24
N GLU A 130 -15.34 -12.70 -4.60
CA GLU A 130 -14.18 -12.44 -3.74
C GLU A 130 -14.11 -10.96 -3.34
N LEU A 131 -14.28 -10.05 -4.30
CA LEU A 131 -14.34 -8.60 -4.05
C LEU A 131 -15.42 -8.24 -3.03
N ALA A 132 -16.62 -8.83 -3.15
CA ALA A 132 -17.73 -8.60 -2.24
C ALA A 132 -17.49 -9.16 -0.82
N GLU A 133 -16.59 -10.12 -0.63
CA GLU A 133 -16.22 -10.66 0.68
C GLU A 133 -15.18 -9.78 1.40
N ILE A 134 -14.35 -9.05 0.66
CA ILE A 134 -13.25 -8.24 1.22
C ILE A 134 -13.57 -6.74 1.37
N THR A 135 -14.62 -6.24 0.70
CA THR A 135 -15.15 -4.85 0.80
C THR A 135 -16.25 -4.72 1.84
#